data_AF-A0A7V3F8V5-F1
#
_entry.id   AF-A0A7V3F8V5-F1
#
_cell.length_a   1.000
_cell.length_b   1.000
_cell.length_c   1.000
_cell.angle_alpha   90.00
_cell.angle_beta   90.00
_cell.angle_gamma   90.00
#
_symmetry.space_group_name_H-M   'P 1'
#
loop_
_entity.id
_entity.type
_entity.pdbx_description
1 polymer ?
#
loop_
_entity_poly.entity_id
_entity_poly.type
_entity_poly.pdbx_seq_one_letter_code
_entity_poly.pdbx_strand_id
1 'polypeptide(L)'
;MSWAAWLRWVAEGARCPYCGLDGQPLENWRQMETEHIIPSKSWDLLNLTVACHVCNQAKRDWNPATRRRGYDPTTDMPAPPDEVTRQRLIDVTRQYVKQRLDTGLYTAEIHARMMAEGRAWQKC
;
A
#
# COMPACT_ATOMS: atom_id res chain seq x y z
N MET A 1 -5.03 -1.26 -12.55
CA MET A 1 -5.36 0.02 -11.90
C MET A 1 -6.52 0.66 -12.62
N SER A 2 -7.55 1.14 -11.91
CA SER A 2 -8.65 1.89 -12.54
C SER A 2 -8.20 3.31 -12.89
N TRP A 3 -8.87 3.96 -13.84
CA TRP A 3 -8.57 5.35 -14.23
C TRP A 3 -8.64 6.32 -13.05
N ALA A 4 -9.64 6.14 -12.18
CA ALA A 4 -9.84 6.98 -11.00
C ALA A 4 -8.73 6.77 -9.94
N ALA A 5 -8.29 5.52 -9.72
CA ALA A 5 -7.15 5.24 -8.84
C ALA A 5 -5.85 5.86 -9.37
N TRP A 6 -5.67 5.86 -10.70
CA TRP A 6 -4.53 6.50 -11.34
C TRP A 6 -4.52 8.02 -11.16
N LEU A 7 -5.63 8.70 -11.47
CA LEU A 7 -5.75 10.15 -11.30
C LEU A 7 -5.46 10.58 -9.86
N ARG A 8 -5.99 9.83 -8.89
CA ARG A 8 -5.73 10.10 -7.48
C ARG A 8 -4.25 9.92 -7.13
N TRP A 9 -3.64 8.83 -7.57
CA TRP A 9 -2.22 8.59 -7.30
C TRP A 9 -1.33 9.69 -7.88
N VAL A 10 -1.63 10.18 -9.08
CA VAL A 10 -0.96 11.35 -9.67
C VAL A 10 -1.17 12.60 -8.81
N ALA A 11 -2.38 12.85 -8.34
CA ALA A 11 -2.68 13.97 -7.44
C ALA A 11 -1.94 13.86 -6.08
N GLU A 12 -1.65 12.64 -5.62
CA GLU A 12 -0.85 12.34 -4.43
C GLU A 12 0.67 12.35 -4.69
N GLY A 13 1.10 12.86 -5.85
CA GLY A 13 2.51 13.03 -6.20
C GLY A 13 3.17 11.79 -6.78
N ALA A 14 2.40 10.79 -7.22
CA ALA A 14 2.89 9.56 -7.84
C ALA A 14 3.91 8.78 -6.97
N ARG A 15 3.69 8.79 -5.65
CA ARG A 15 4.55 8.12 -4.67
C ARG A 15 3.78 7.05 -3.90
N CYS A 16 4.47 6.00 -3.48
CA CYS A 16 3.89 5.05 -2.54
C CYS A 16 3.59 5.79 -1.21
N PRO A 17 2.35 5.73 -0.68
CA PRO A 17 1.97 6.46 0.52
C PRO A 17 2.67 5.95 1.79
N TYR A 18 3.22 4.73 1.77
CA TYR A 18 3.83 4.10 2.93
C TYR A 18 5.34 4.33 2.98
N CYS A 19 6.08 3.98 1.93
CA CYS A 19 7.54 4.16 1.92
C CYS A 19 8.02 5.42 1.19
N GLY A 20 7.16 6.10 0.44
CA GLY A 20 7.54 7.27 -0.35
C GLY A 20 8.24 6.95 -1.67
N LEU A 21 8.36 5.67 -2.06
CA LEU A 21 8.96 5.26 -3.35
C LEU A 21 8.31 6.03 -4.49
N ASP A 22 9.14 6.70 -5.29
CA ASP A 22 8.73 7.42 -6.48
C ASP A 22 8.39 6.44 -7.61
N GLY A 23 7.17 6.51 -8.13
CA GLY A 23 6.73 5.67 -9.24
C GLY A 23 6.86 6.31 -10.62
N GLN A 24 7.43 7.51 -10.72
CA GLN A 24 7.62 8.21 -12.00
C GLN A 24 8.66 7.57 -12.94
N PRO A 25 9.72 6.87 -12.46
CA PRO A 25 10.46 5.99 -13.35
C PRO A 25 9.51 4.89 -13.87
N LEU A 26 9.42 4.72 -15.20
CA LEU A 26 8.53 3.73 -15.83
C LEU A 26 8.80 2.30 -15.32
N GLU A 27 10.03 2.03 -14.90
CA GLU A 27 10.43 0.78 -14.28
C GLU A 27 9.72 0.56 -12.92
N ASN A 28 9.56 1.63 -12.13
CA ASN A 28 8.92 1.58 -10.82
C ASN A 28 7.40 1.50 -10.92
N TRP A 29 6.80 2.08 -11.97
CA TRP A 29 5.36 2.00 -12.21
C TRP A 29 4.84 0.55 -12.25
N ARG A 30 5.61 -0.39 -12.83
CA ARG A 30 5.25 -1.82 -12.87
C ARG A 30 5.16 -2.47 -11.49
N GLN A 31 5.72 -1.81 -10.48
CA GLN A 31 5.67 -2.26 -9.09
C GLN A 31 4.56 -1.59 -8.29
N MET A 32 3.81 -0.66 -8.88
CA MET A 32 2.72 0.03 -8.20
C MET A 32 1.43 -0.76 -8.35
N GLU A 33 0.81 -1.07 -7.23
CA GLU A 33 -0.42 -1.86 -7.15
C GLU A 33 -1.53 -1.02 -6.54
N THR A 34 -2.73 -1.13 -7.11
CA THR A 34 -3.92 -0.60 -6.45
C THR A 34 -4.23 -1.48 -5.24
N GLU A 35 -4.42 -0.86 -4.08
CA GLU A 35 -4.75 -1.57 -2.85
C GLU A 35 -5.89 -0.91 -2.09
N HIS A 36 -6.47 -1.68 -1.16
CA HIS A 36 -7.48 -1.18 -0.24
C HIS A 36 -6.84 -0.87 1.11
N ILE A 37 -6.97 0.36 1.59
CA ILE A 37 -6.46 0.81 2.89
C ILE A 37 -7.08 -0.06 4.00
N ILE A 38 -8.41 -0.19 4.02
CA ILE A 38 -9.16 -1.19 4.79
C ILE A 38 -9.52 -2.35 3.86
N PRO A 39 -9.20 -3.62 4.19
CA PRO A 39 -9.59 -4.77 3.38
C PRO A 39 -11.10 -4.75 3.06
N SER A 40 -11.45 -4.67 1.77
CA SER A 40 -12.84 -4.62 1.31
C SER A 40 -12.98 -5.32 -0.04
N LYS A 41 -14.22 -5.64 -0.41
CA LYS A 41 -14.60 -6.08 -1.76
C LYS A 41 -15.07 -4.90 -2.63
N SER A 42 -15.29 -3.73 -2.04
CA SER A 42 -15.75 -2.53 -2.73
C SER A 42 -14.57 -1.74 -3.31
N TRP A 43 -14.77 -1.13 -4.48
CA TRP A 43 -13.77 -0.29 -5.15
C TRP A 43 -13.94 1.20 -4.85
N ASP A 44 -14.27 1.51 -3.59
CA ASP A 44 -14.47 2.89 -3.16
C ASP A 44 -13.16 3.69 -3.24
N LEU A 45 -13.17 4.78 -4.01
CA LEU A 45 -11.98 5.60 -4.26
C LEU A 45 -11.35 6.15 -2.98
N LEU A 46 -12.13 6.39 -1.92
CA LEU A 46 -11.63 6.85 -0.63
C LEU A 46 -10.97 5.74 0.19
N ASN A 47 -11.31 4.48 -0.06
CA ASN A 47 -10.63 3.33 0.52
C ASN A 47 -9.47 2.81 -0.36
N LEU A 48 -9.28 3.36 -1.56
CA LEU A 48 -8.19 2.97 -2.45
C LEU A 48 -6.95 3.86 -2.30
N THR A 49 -5.80 3.23 -2.51
CA THR A 49 -4.54 3.93 -2.76
C THR A 49 -3.67 3.13 -3.74
N VAL A 50 -2.51 3.65 -4.09
CA VAL A 50 -1.53 2.97 -4.95
C VAL A 50 -0.23 2.84 -4.17
N ALA A 51 0.09 1.62 -3.77
CA ALA A 51 1.29 1.29 -3.01
C ALA A 51 2.26 0.47 -3.84
N CYS A 52 3.55 0.50 -3.50
CA CYS A 52 4.48 -0.42 -4.14
C CYS A 52 4.19 -1.86 -3.69
N HIS A 53 4.52 -2.82 -4.55
CA HIS A 53 4.28 -4.24 -4.34
C HIS A 53 4.78 -4.72 -2.97
N VAL A 54 5.99 -4.31 -2.58
CA VAL A 54 6.58 -4.67 -1.27
C VAL A 54 5.73 -4.17 -0.11
N CYS A 55 5.27 -2.93 -0.17
CA CYS A 55 4.45 -2.32 0.87
C CYS A 55 3.05 -2.94 0.94
N ASN A 56 2.41 -3.16 -0.21
CA ASN A 56 1.12 -3.83 -0.31
C ASN A 56 1.20 -5.26 0.26
N GLN A 57 2.26 -6.01 -0.10
CA GLN A 57 2.50 -7.35 0.43
C GLN A 57 2.94 -7.39 1.89
N ALA A 58 3.58 -6.34 2.42
CA ALA A 58 3.88 -6.23 3.85
C ALA A 58 2.59 -6.00 4.64
N LYS A 59 1.67 -5.18 4.13
CA LYS A 59 0.34 -4.92 4.70
C LYS A 59 -0.57 -6.14 4.63
N ARG A 60 -0.67 -6.79 3.45
CA ARG A 60 -1.63 -7.85 3.13
C ARG A 60 -3.06 -7.47 3.52
N ASP A 61 -3.70 -8.34 4.29
CA ASP A 61 -5.03 -8.24 4.83
C ASP A 61 -5.08 -7.55 6.21
N TRP A 62 -4.02 -6.87 6.63
CA TRP A 62 -4.06 -6.12 7.88
C TRP A 62 -4.96 -4.88 7.75
N ASN A 63 -5.90 -4.76 8.67
CA ASN A 63 -6.89 -3.70 8.72
C ASN A 63 -6.43 -2.60 9.72
N PRO A 64 -6.06 -1.40 9.24
CA PRO A 64 -5.62 -0.31 10.11
C PRO A 64 -6.71 0.23 11.04
N ALA A 65 -8.00 0.04 10.72
CA ALA A 65 -9.10 0.49 11.55
C ALA A 65 -9.26 -0.36 12.82
N THR A 66 -9.09 -1.68 12.70
CA THR A 66 -9.24 -2.63 13.83
C THR A 66 -7.91 -3.15 14.39
N ARG A 67 -6.81 -2.90 13.67
CA ARG A 67 -5.47 -3.45 13.92
C ARG A 67 -5.42 -4.98 13.90
N ARG A 68 -6.33 -5.63 13.16
CA ARG A 68 -6.43 -7.09 13.01
C ARG A 68 -6.24 -7.51 11.56
N ARG A 69 -5.95 -8.79 11.31
CA ARG A 69 -5.95 -9.35 9.95
C ARG A 69 -7.35 -9.77 9.52
N GLY A 70 -7.56 -9.75 8.22
CA GLY A 70 -8.75 -10.27 7.57
C GLY A 70 -9.78 -9.20 7.26
N TYR A 71 -10.72 -9.60 6.42
CA TYR A 71 -11.93 -8.86 6.17
C TYR A 71 -12.83 -8.93 7.40
N ASP A 72 -13.23 -7.78 7.92
CA ASP A 72 -14.20 -7.69 9.00
C ASP A 72 -15.46 -7.01 8.44
N PRO A 73 -16.57 -7.76 8.25
CA PRO A 73 -17.81 -7.24 7.67
C PRO A 73 -18.45 -6.15 8.51
N THR A 74 -18.10 -6.03 9.80
CA THR A 74 -18.57 -4.94 10.66
C THR A 74 -17.80 -3.64 10.46
N THR A 75 -16.63 -3.72 9.79
CA THR A 75 -15.80 -2.58 9.39
C THR A 75 -15.67 -2.41 7.88
N ASP A 76 -16.43 -3.18 7.10
CA ASP A 76 -16.68 -2.84 5.71
C ASP A 76 -17.46 -1.53 5.77
N MET A 77 -16.72 -0.42 5.68
CA MET A 77 -17.23 0.86 6.16
C MET A 77 -18.51 1.17 5.38
N PRO A 78 -19.67 1.31 6.07
CA PRO A 78 -20.94 1.58 5.38
C PRO A 78 -20.94 2.95 4.69
N ALA A 79 -19.96 3.80 5.01
CA ALA A 79 -19.63 5.00 4.25
C ALA A 79 -18.10 5.09 4.07
N PRO A 80 -17.60 5.54 2.91
CA PRO A 80 -16.17 5.80 2.73
C PRO A 80 -15.58 6.69 3.83
N PRO A 81 -14.30 6.49 4.20
CA PRO A 81 -13.63 7.41 5.10
C PRO A 81 -13.59 8.81 4.45
N ASP A 82 -13.84 9.86 5.23
CA ASP A 82 -13.47 11.20 4.80
C ASP A 82 -11.94 11.32 4.62
N GLU A 83 -11.47 12.39 3.99
CA GLU A 83 -10.05 12.53 3.66
C GLU A 83 -9.15 12.55 4.91
N VAL A 84 -9.64 13.10 6.02
CA VAL A 84 -8.91 13.15 7.31
C VAL A 84 -8.75 11.75 7.88
N THR A 85 -9.82 10.96 7.88
CA THR A 85 -9.84 9.57 8.35
C THR A 85 -8.96 8.71 7.45
N ARG A 86 -9.07 8.90 6.13
CA ARG A 86 -8.22 8.21 5.16
C ARG A 86 -6.74 8.45 5.44
N GLN A 87 -6.34 9.70 5.62
CA GLN A 87 -4.94 10.04 5.90
C GLN A 87 -4.46 9.40 7.21
N ARG A 88 -5.28 9.41 8.27
CA ARG A 88 -4.97 8.73 9.54
C ARG A 88 -4.76 7.22 9.34
N LEU A 89 -5.61 6.56 8.54
CA LEU A 89 -5.47 5.13 8.25
C LEU A 89 -4.19 4.84 7.44
N ILE A 90 -3.83 5.72 6.50
CA ILE A 90 -2.56 5.65 5.77
C ILE A 90 -1.38 5.78 6.72
N ASP A 91 -1.41 6.73 7.66
CA ASP A 91 -0.31 6.94 8.62
C ASP A 91 -0.15 5.75 9.58
N VAL A 92 -1.26 5.18 10.05
CA VAL A 92 -1.25 3.95 10.86
C VAL A 92 -0.69 2.77 10.05
N THR A 93 -1.09 2.63 8.79
CA THR A 93 -0.57 1.58 7.90
C THR A 93 0.90 1.75 7.61
N ARG A 94 1.37 2.99 7.42
CA ARG A 94 2.79 3.31 7.24
C ARG A 94 3.63 2.79 8.41
N GLN A 95 3.19 3.02 9.65
CA GLN A 95 3.89 2.53 10.83
C GLN A 95 3.92 1.00 10.89
N TYR A 96 2.79 0.34 10.60
CA TYR A 96 2.70 -1.12 10.56
C TYR A 96 3.61 -1.73 9.50
N VAL A 97 3.57 -1.22 8.27
CA VAL A 97 4.41 -1.66 7.16
C VAL A 97 5.88 -1.49 7.50
N LYS A 98 6.27 -0.33 8.07
CA LYS A 98 7.64 -0.10 8.51
C LYS A 98 8.08 -1.16 9.53
N GLN A 99 7.29 -1.39 10.58
CA GLN A 99 7.60 -2.41 11.60
C GLN A 99 7.73 -3.81 10.98
N ARG A 100 6.88 -4.15 10.01
CA ARG A 100 6.90 -5.44 9.31
C ARG A 100 8.13 -5.64 8.42
N LEU A 101 8.61 -4.57 7.81
CA LEU A 101 9.85 -4.58 7.02
C LEU A 101 11.08 -4.64 7.93
N ASP A 102 11.10 -3.88 9.03
CA ASP A 102 12.20 -3.86 10.01
C ASP A 102 12.38 -5.21 10.72
N THR A 103 11.28 -5.91 11.02
CA THR A 103 11.32 -7.19 11.77
C THR A 103 11.67 -8.40 10.91
N GLY A 104 11.95 -8.23 9.61
CA GLY A 104 12.42 -9.30 8.74
C GLY A 104 11.40 -10.43 8.50
N LEU A 105 10.16 -10.31 8.98
CA LEU A 105 9.08 -11.27 8.68
C LEU A 105 8.64 -11.21 7.20
N TYR A 106 9.16 -10.25 6.45
CA TYR A 106 9.16 -10.19 4.99
C TYR A 106 10.62 -10.45 4.55
N THR A 107 11.02 -11.71 4.62
CA THR A 107 12.43 -12.11 4.75
C THR A 107 13.30 -11.64 3.60
N ALA A 108 14.56 -11.42 3.94
CA ALA A 108 15.67 -11.17 3.05
C ALA A 108 15.74 -12.11 1.83
N GLU A 109 15.07 -13.27 1.82
CA GLU A 109 14.94 -14.14 0.65
C GLU A 109 13.99 -13.60 -0.43
N ILE A 110 12.83 -13.03 -0.08
CA ILE A 110 11.94 -12.40 -1.07
C ILE A 110 12.62 -11.13 -1.60
N HIS A 111 13.24 -10.36 -0.71
CA HIS A 111 14.06 -9.20 -1.11
C HIS A 111 15.25 -9.63 -1.99
N ALA A 112 16.01 -10.67 -1.61
CA ALA A 112 17.14 -11.18 -2.40
C ALA A 112 16.69 -11.78 -3.73
N ARG A 113 15.53 -12.44 -3.79
CA ARG A 113 14.98 -12.97 -5.05
C ARG A 113 14.52 -11.84 -5.98
N MET A 114 13.85 -10.82 -5.43
CA MET A 114 13.49 -9.60 -6.17
C MET A 114 14.73 -8.81 -6.65
N MET A 115 15.80 -8.76 -5.84
CA MET A 115 17.07 -8.10 -6.21
C MET A 115 17.92 -8.93 -7.20
N ALA A 116 17.87 -10.26 -7.12
CA ALA A 116 18.55 -11.15 -8.06
C ALA A 116 17.87 -11.17 -9.44
N GLU A 117 16.54 -11.07 -9.47
CA GLU A 117 15.74 -10.97 -10.70
C GLU A 117 15.75 -9.55 -11.30
N GLY A 118 16.04 -8.50 -10.50
CA GLY A 118 16.09 -7.11 -10.95
C GLY A 118 17.41 -6.43 -10.60
N ARG A 119 18.45 -6.59 -11.43
CA ARG A 119 19.79 -5.99 -11.24
C ARG A 119 19.86 -4.45 -11.40
N ALA A 120 18.86 -3.71 -10.93
CA ALA A 120 18.78 -2.25 -11.03
C ALA A 120 17.99 -1.64 -9.84
N TRP A 121 18.46 -1.78 -8.59
CA TRP A 121 17.83 -1.11 -7.45
C TRP A 121 18.87 -0.50 -6.52
N GLN A 122 19.42 0.66 -6.91
CA GLN A 122 20.13 1.53 -5.97
C GLN A 122 19.11 2.41 -5.24
N LYS A 123 18.98 2.15 -3.93
CA LYS A 123 18.47 3.04 -2.87
C LYS A 123 16.94 3.25 -2.83
N CYS A 124 16.27 2.33 -2.15
CA CYS A 124 15.30 2.70 -1.12
C CYS A 124 16.02 2.70 0.23
#